data_AF-A0A5E4TUY0-F1
#
_entry.id   AF-A0A5E4TUY0-F1
#
_cell.length_a   1.000
_cell.length_b   1.000
_cell.length_c   1.000
_cell.angle_alpha   90.00
_cell.angle_beta   90.00
_cell.angle_gamma   90.00
#
_symmetry.space_group_name_H-M   'P 1'
#
loop_
_entity.id
_entity.type
_entity.pdbx_description
1 polymer ?
#
loop_
_entity_poly.entity_id
_entity_poly.type
_entity_poly.pdbx_seq_one_letter_code
_entity_poly.pdbx_strand_id
1 'polypeptide(L)'
;MRLGGAAGPRDNCTQKPGVHRTERHIRAGPVPPFPPWRPTLRATRSPVQNPNRTLPRWLAKFFFQCVEAAQRSIARHSLVGDKPIFDNAQFPWVEAIEAQAPAIARELEAVLANPGRLPAFHEISPDVATITQDHQWQTFVFLGYGMRAQRNLARCPATAKALDDIPGLRTAFFSILSPGKKIPLHRGPYNGVLRLHLALKVPREREKCWIEIDGQRYVWQANRAVIFDDAYEHQVHNDTDETRVVLFVDFERPCKAPVSWLNKLLLAFAPLTPELQQAKANHEKWERDYYATPAAATSTTSAMPAAPSHAAAPNSPTLARAEPVTDERAHG
;
A
#
# COMPACT_ATOMS: atom_id res chain seq x y z
N MET A 1 -70.79 -31.52 43.76
CA MET A 1 -69.77 -32.00 44.71
C MET A 1 -68.68 -30.92 44.75
N ARG A 2 -68.56 -30.21 45.89
CA ARG A 2 -67.50 -29.33 46.44
C ARG A 2 -66.54 -28.55 45.48
N LEU A 3 -66.12 -27.30 45.69
CA LEU A 3 -66.33 -26.24 46.70
C LEU A 3 -65.56 -24.97 46.20
N GLY A 4 -66.11 -23.77 46.47
CA GLY A 4 -65.38 -22.50 46.73
C GLY A 4 -64.83 -21.73 45.52
N GLY A 5 -65.03 -20.42 45.33
CA GLY A 5 -65.52 -19.34 46.20
C GLY A 5 -64.45 -18.25 46.40
N ALA A 6 -64.82 -17.00 46.08
CA ALA A 6 -64.21 -15.70 46.46
C ALA A 6 -62.87 -15.28 45.80
N ALA A 7 -62.46 -14.01 45.74
CA ALA A 7 -63.08 -12.69 45.64
C ALA A 7 -61.93 -11.66 45.61
N GLY A 8 -62.05 -10.60 44.80
CA GLY A 8 -61.58 -9.25 45.17
C GLY A 8 -60.10 -8.85 44.99
N PRO A 9 -59.81 -7.53 45.01
CA PRO A 9 -58.88 -6.85 44.10
C PRO A 9 -57.70 -6.15 44.81
N ARG A 10 -56.73 -5.59 44.06
CA ARG A 10 -56.11 -4.25 44.25
C ARG A 10 -54.79 -4.05 43.51
N ASP A 11 -54.61 -2.80 43.11
CA ASP A 11 -53.44 -2.14 42.53
C ASP A 11 -52.17 -2.33 43.36
N ASN A 12 -50.99 -2.33 42.70
CA ASN A 12 -49.95 -1.40 43.12
C ASN A 12 -48.92 -1.05 42.03
N CYS A 13 -48.52 0.21 42.10
CA CYS A 13 -47.62 0.96 41.23
C CYS A 13 -46.13 0.74 41.59
N THR A 14 -45.23 1.31 40.78
CA THR A 14 -43.77 1.52 40.93
C THR A 14 -42.88 0.34 40.49
N GLN A 15 -41.88 0.44 39.59
CA GLN A 15 -40.88 1.47 39.24
C GLN A 15 -40.31 1.23 37.80
N LYS A 16 -40.00 2.31 37.04
CA LYS A 16 -39.05 2.35 35.88
C LYS A 16 -37.60 2.42 36.42
N PRO A 17 -36.47 2.22 35.67
CA PRO A 17 -36.27 2.37 34.22
C PRO A 17 -35.36 1.30 33.54
N GLY A 18 -35.34 1.26 32.19
CA GLY A 18 -34.40 0.42 31.45
C GLY A 18 -34.40 0.70 29.95
N VAL A 19 -33.40 1.44 29.50
CA VAL A 19 -33.12 1.77 28.09
C VAL A 19 -32.52 0.53 27.41
N HIS A 20 -33.20 -0.03 26.42
CA HIS A 20 -32.57 -0.95 25.47
C HIS A 20 -32.83 -0.47 24.04
N ARG A 21 -31.79 0.17 23.49
CA ARG A 21 -31.65 0.53 22.08
C ARG A 21 -31.22 -0.75 21.33
N THR A 22 -32.14 -1.39 20.63
CA THR A 22 -31.83 -2.51 19.73
C THR A 22 -31.15 -2.00 18.47
N GLU A 23 -29.99 -2.58 18.18
CA GLU A 23 -29.15 -2.33 16.99
C GLU A 23 -29.93 -2.61 15.69
N ARG A 24 -29.87 -1.64 14.76
CA ARG A 24 -30.31 -1.85 13.38
C ARG A 24 -29.10 -2.30 12.56
N HIS A 25 -29.16 -3.54 12.07
CA HIS A 25 -28.37 -3.99 10.93
C HIS A 25 -28.65 -3.06 9.73
N ILE A 26 -27.65 -2.27 9.33
CA ILE A 26 -27.67 -1.52 8.07
C ILE A 26 -27.25 -2.51 6.97
N ARG A 27 -28.23 -2.97 6.20
CA ARG A 27 -27.97 -3.60 4.89
C ARG A 27 -27.37 -2.53 3.97
N ALA A 28 -26.18 -2.78 3.44
CA ALA A 28 -25.60 -1.97 2.37
C ALA A 28 -26.51 -2.05 1.13
N GLY A 29 -27.04 -0.90 0.70
CA GLY A 29 -27.80 -0.79 -0.54
C GLY A 29 -26.90 -0.84 -1.78
N PRO A 30 -27.48 -1.04 -2.98
CA PRO A 30 -26.72 -1.08 -4.23
C PRO A 30 -26.12 0.30 -4.58
N VAL A 31 -24.88 0.28 -5.05
CA VAL A 31 -24.12 1.45 -5.52
C VAL A 31 -24.83 2.08 -6.73
N PRO A 32 -24.99 3.42 -6.81
CA PRO A 32 -25.65 4.05 -7.95
C PRO A 32 -24.81 3.91 -9.23
N PRO A 33 -25.45 3.75 -10.41
CA PRO A 33 -24.75 3.69 -11.69
C PRO A 33 -24.18 5.06 -12.06
N PHE A 34 -22.87 5.11 -12.36
CA PHE A 34 -22.21 6.28 -12.93
C PHE A 34 -22.80 6.62 -14.32
N PRO A 35 -22.77 7.91 -14.74
CA PRO A 35 -23.27 8.31 -16.05
C PRO A 35 -22.50 7.63 -17.19
N PRO A 36 -23.13 7.39 -18.36
CA PRO A 36 -22.49 6.72 -19.49
C PRO A 36 -21.33 7.57 -20.02
N TRP A 37 -20.12 7.03 -19.90
CA TRP A 37 -18.89 7.60 -20.44
C TRP A 37 -18.95 7.71 -21.96
N ARG A 38 -18.62 8.89 -22.49
CA ARG A 38 -18.46 9.13 -23.93
C ARG A 38 -17.00 8.90 -24.31
N PRO A 39 -16.69 8.02 -25.29
CA PRO A 39 -15.33 7.78 -25.72
C PRO A 39 -14.86 8.97 -26.57
N THR A 40 -14.10 9.88 -25.98
CA THR A 40 -13.25 10.79 -26.75
C THR A 40 -11.81 10.37 -26.56
N LEU A 41 -11.15 10.11 -27.70
CA LEU A 41 -9.77 9.66 -27.93
C LEU A 41 -9.63 8.14 -28.12
N ARG A 42 -9.30 7.76 -29.36
CA ARG A 42 -8.82 6.42 -29.71
C ARG A 42 -7.69 6.05 -28.75
N ALA A 43 -7.82 4.90 -28.09
CA ALA A 43 -6.76 4.27 -27.32
C ALA A 43 -5.57 3.96 -28.25
N THR A 44 -4.61 4.88 -28.31
CA THR A 44 -3.31 4.65 -28.94
C THR A 44 -2.24 4.86 -27.89
N ARG A 45 -1.62 3.76 -27.47
CA ARG A 45 -0.42 3.75 -26.64
C ARG A 45 0.62 4.67 -27.27
N SER A 46 1.02 5.73 -26.57
CA SER A 46 2.08 6.63 -27.00
C SER A 46 3.43 5.88 -27.13
N PRO A 47 4.37 6.32 -27.98
CA PRO A 47 5.66 5.64 -28.13
C PRO A 47 6.52 5.72 -26.85
N VAL A 48 7.30 4.67 -26.57
CA VAL A 48 8.29 4.63 -25.47
C VAL A 48 9.39 5.67 -25.74
N GLN A 49 9.71 6.50 -24.74
CA GLN A 49 10.74 7.54 -24.88
C GLN A 49 12.15 6.92 -24.89
N ASN A 50 13.03 7.46 -25.74
CA ASN A 50 14.37 6.93 -26.02
C ASN A 50 15.43 7.44 -25.01
N PRO A 51 16.06 6.57 -24.20
CA PRO A 51 17.00 7.03 -23.18
C PRO A 51 18.48 7.05 -23.60
N ASN A 52 18.88 6.59 -24.81
CA ASN A 52 20.31 6.35 -25.10
C ASN A 52 20.89 7.16 -26.28
N ARG A 53 21.93 7.96 -26.00
CA ARG A 53 22.62 8.89 -26.93
C ARG A 53 23.75 8.26 -27.77
N THR A 54 24.02 6.95 -27.63
CA THR A 54 25.22 6.29 -28.19
C THR A 54 24.94 5.34 -29.36
N LEU A 55 23.69 4.99 -29.66
CA LEU A 55 23.33 4.16 -30.82
C LEU A 55 23.11 5.00 -32.08
N PRO A 56 23.51 4.50 -33.27
CA PRO A 56 23.11 5.10 -34.55
C PRO A 56 21.59 5.28 -34.60
N ARG A 57 21.13 6.49 -34.94
CA ARG A 57 19.69 6.86 -34.92
C ARG A 57 18.79 5.86 -35.64
N TRP A 58 19.27 5.27 -36.73
CA TRP A 58 18.50 4.28 -37.51
C TRP A 58 18.33 2.95 -36.75
N LEU A 59 19.37 2.49 -36.03
CA LEU A 59 19.34 1.25 -35.26
C LEU A 59 18.48 1.42 -34.00
N ALA A 60 18.58 2.57 -33.34
CA ALA A 60 17.67 2.94 -32.25
C ALA A 60 16.22 2.98 -32.75
N LYS A 61 15.95 3.65 -33.87
CA LYS A 61 14.59 3.72 -34.47
C LYS A 61 14.05 2.33 -34.81
N PHE A 62 14.85 1.47 -35.43
CA PHE A 62 14.48 0.10 -35.73
C PHE A 62 14.18 -0.70 -34.45
N PHE A 63 15.02 -0.59 -33.43
CA PHE A 63 14.80 -1.22 -32.13
C PHE A 63 13.47 -0.78 -31.50
N PHE A 64 13.19 0.53 -31.43
CA PHE A 64 11.90 1.01 -30.90
C PHE A 64 10.71 0.54 -31.73
N GLN A 65 10.84 0.46 -33.07
CA GLN A 65 9.81 -0.11 -33.92
C GLN A 65 9.57 -1.60 -33.63
N CYS A 66 10.63 -2.38 -33.37
CA CYS A 66 10.51 -3.77 -32.96
C CYS A 66 9.82 -3.90 -31.58
N VAL A 67 10.18 -3.05 -30.62
CA VAL A 67 9.56 -3.02 -29.29
C VAL A 67 8.07 -2.68 -29.42
N GLU A 68 7.71 -1.63 -30.14
CA GLU A 68 6.31 -1.28 -30.37
C GLU A 68 5.53 -2.37 -31.10
N ALA A 69 6.15 -3.03 -32.09
CA ALA A 69 5.53 -4.14 -32.80
C ALA A 69 5.30 -5.34 -31.86
N ALA A 70 6.26 -5.64 -30.99
CA ALA A 70 6.13 -6.66 -29.95
C ALA A 70 5.00 -6.31 -28.97
N GLN A 71 4.96 -5.07 -28.45
CA GLN A 71 3.91 -4.61 -27.54
C GLN A 71 2.51 -4.66 -28.19
N ARG A 72 2.39 -4.24 -29.46
CA ARG A 72 1.15 -4.35 -30.25
C ARG A 72 0.75 -5.81 -30.46
N SER A 73 1.71 -6.69 -30.74
CA SER A 73 1.46 -8.12 -30.90
C SER A 73 0.97 -8.76 -29.61
N ILE A 74 1.57 -8.42 -28.46
CA ILE A 74 1.16 -8.86 -27.12
C ILE A 74 -0.28 -8.45 -26.83
N ALA A 75 -0.64 -7.18 -27.07
CA ALA A 75 -2.01 -6.72 -26.89
C ALA A 75 -3.00 -7.48 -27.77
N ARG A 76 -2.70 -7.60 -29.07
CA ARG A 76 -3.57 -8.26 -30.05
C ARG A 76 -3.80 -9.75 -29.76
N HIS A 77 -2.79 -10.43 -29.20
CA HIS A 77 -2.83 -11.87 -28.93
C HIS A 77 -3.08 -12.20 -27.47
N SER A 78 -3.40 -11.21 -26.63
CA SER A 78 -3.76 -11.47 -25.24
C SER A 78 -5.04 -12.29 -25.14
N LEU A 79 -5.04 -13.30 -24.27
CA LEU A 79 -6.20 -14.15 -24.00
C LEU A 79 -7.27 -13.45 -23.15
N VAL A 80 -6.87 -12.40 -22.43
CA VAL A 80 -7.75 -11.63 -21.53
C VAL A 80 -8.17 -10.29 -22.13
N GLY A 81 -7.73 -10.00 -23.37
CA GLY A 81 -7.96 -8.74 -24.06
C GLY A 81 -6.93 -7.66 -23.73
N ASP A 82 -7.21 -6.44 -24.16
CA ASP A 82 -6.36 -5.26 -23.91
C ASP A 82 -7.21 -4.14 -23.33
N LYS A 83 -7.20 -4.03 -22.00
CA LYS A 83 -7.98 -3.06 -21.24
C LYS A 83 -7.08 -2.42 -20.18
N PRO A 84 -7.35 -1.17 -19.76
CA PRO A 84 -6.63 -0.56 -18.67
C PRO A 84 -6.88 -1.28 -17.33
N ILE A 85 -8.14 -1.62 -17.03
CA ILE A 85 -8.53 -2.40 -15.85
C ILE A 85 -9.26 -3.67 -16.32
N PHE A 86 -8.93 -4.82 -15.74
CA PHE A 86 -9.48 -6.12 -16.11
C PHE A 86 -10.57 -6.58 -15.14
N ASP A 87 -11.42 -7.48 -15.63
CA ASP A 87 -12.34 -8.22 -14.77
C ASP A 87 -11.58 -9.36 -14.10
N ASN A 88 -11.56 -9.37 -12.76
CA ASN A 88 -10.87 -10.39 -11.98
C ASN A 88 -11.40 -11.80 -12.25
N ALA A 89 -12.66 -11.96 -12.71
CA ALA A 89 -13.22 -13.27 -13.07
C ALA A 89 -12.46 -13.97 -14.21
N GLN A 90 -11.68 -13.21 -15.01
CA GLN A 90 -10.79 -13.77 -16.03
C GLN A 90 -9.55 -14.47 -15.44
N PHE A 91 -9.32 -14.34 -14.13
CA PHE A 91 -8.15 -14.84 -13.40
C PHE A 91 -8.61 -15.65 -12.17
N PRO A 92 -8.99 -16.93 -12.34
CA PRO A 92 -9.61 -17.71 -11.26
C PRO A 92 -8.78 -17.86 -9.97
N TRP A 93 -7.46 -17.69 -10.06
CA TRP A 93 -6.54 -17.73 -8.91
C TRP A 93 -6.64 -16.48 -8.01
N VAL A 94 -7.30 -15.41 -8.45
CA VAL A 94 -7.44 -14.17 -7.68
C VAL A 94 -8.23 -14.40 -6.38
N GLU A 95 -9.27 -15.22 -6.41
CA GLU A 95 -10.07 -15.51 -5.21
C GLU A 95 -9.22 -16.17 -4.12
N ALA A 96 -8.27 -17.03 -4.50
CA ALA A 96 -7.38 -17.71 -3.57
C ALA A 96 -6.45 -16.73 -2.84
N ILE A 97 -5.86 -15.75 -3.55
CA ILE A 97 -5.00 -14.74 -2.94
C ILE A 97 -5.79 -13.71 -2.13
N GLU A 98 -7.00 -13.33 -2.56
CA GLU A 98 -7.91 -12.50 -1.74
C GLU A 98 -8.28 -13.20 -0.43
N ALA A 99 -8.52 -14.51 -0.45
CA ALA A 99 -8.80 -15.29 0.77
C ALA A 99 -7.62 -15.30 1.76
N GLN A 100 -6.38 -15.16 1.28
CA GLN A 100 -5.19 -15.06 2.12
C GLN A 100 -4.92 -13.63 2.64
N ALA A 101 -5.64 -12.61 2.14
CA ALA A 101 -5.37 -11.21 2.45
C ALA A 101 -5.32 -10.89 3.96
N PRO A 102 -6.21 -11.44 4.83
CA PRO A 102 -6.11 -11.19 6.27
C PRO A 102 -4.83 -11.77 6.89
N ALA A 103 -4.33 -12.91 6.40
CA ALA A 103 -3.09 -13.50 6.90
C ALA A 103 -1.88 -12.67 6.45
N ILE A 104 -1.86 -12.25 5.18
CA ILE A 104 -0.84 -11.37 4.60
C ILE A 104 -0.82 -10.01 5.33
N ALA A 105 -1.98 -9.44 5.64
CA ALA A 105 -2.09 -8.18 6.36
C ALA A 105 -1.50 -8.26 7.78
N ARG A 106 -1.64 -9.40 8.48
CA ARG A 106 -0.99 -9.60 9.79
C ARG A 106 0.54 -9.62 9.70
N GLU A 107 1.09 -10.24 8.66
CA GLU A 107 2.54 -10.23 8.40
C GLU A 107 3.03 -8.82 8.06
N LEU A 108 2.25 -8.08 7.28
CA LEU A 108 2.51 -6.69 6.96
C LEU A 108 2.60 -5.83 8.22
N GLU A 109 1.70 -5.97 9.20
CA GLU A 109 1.79 -5.19 10.45
C GLU A 109 3.12 -5.43 11.18
N ALA A 110 3.64 -6.66 11.18
CA ALA A 110 4.97 -6.96 11.74
C ALA A 110 6.12 -6.37 10.93
N VAL A 111 5.97 -6.19 9.61
CA VAL A 111 6.92 -5.47 8.75
C VAL A 111 6.90 -3.97 9.04
N LEU A 112 5.70 -3.39 9.20
CA LEU A 112 5.50 -1.96 9.46
C LEU A 112 5.87 -1.54 10.89
N ALA A 113 5.92 -2.48 11.85
CA ALA A 113 6.26 -2.21 13.25
C ALA A 113 7.65 -1.59 13.47
N ASN A 114 8.53 -1.60 12.47
CA ASN A 114 9.84 -0.95 12.50
C ASN A 114 9.92 0.18 11.45
N PRO A 115 9.19 1.29 11.66
CA PRO A 115 9.18 2.41 10.72
C PRO A 115 10.59 2.99 10.51
N GLY A 116 10.88 3.46 9.29
CA GLY A 116 12.17 4.07 8.93
C GLY A 116 13.26 3.10 8.46
N ARG A 117 13.04 1.79 8.52
CA ARG A 117 14.01 0.79 8.03
C ARG A 117 13.72 0.24 6.64
N LEU A 118 12.55 0.55 6.09
CA LEU A 118 12.15 0.11 4.76
C LEU A 118 12.72 1.08 3.72
N PRO A 119 13.31 0.57 2.62
CA PRO A 119 13.92 1.40 1.61
C PRO A 119 12.83 2.11 0.81
N ALA A 120 13.10 3.34 0.43
CA ALA A 120 12.31 4.00 -0.61
C ALA A 120 12.48 3.27 -1.95
N PHE A 121 11.46 3.31 -2.80
CA PHE A 121 11.50 2.56 -4.05
C PHE A 121 12.63 3.04 -4.97
N HIS A 122 12.89 4.34 -5.04
CA HIS A 122 13.98 4.88 -5.85
C HIS A 122 15.39 4.45 -5.37
N GLU A 123 15.54 4.06 -4.10
CA GLU A 123 16.80 3.50 -3.58
C GLU A 123 17.03 2.07 -4.07
N ILE A 124 15.95 1.34 -4.35
CA ILE A 124 16.01 -0.01 -4.91
C ILE A 124 16.08 0.06 -6.43
N SER A 125 15.13 0.73 -7.10
CA SER A 125 15.03 0.76 -8.56
C SER A 125 15.44 2.13 -9.13
N PRO A 126 16.56 2.20 -9.88
CA PRO A 126 17.00 3.44 -10.52
C PRO A 126 15.97 4.04 -11.50
N ASP A 127 15.22 3.21 -12.22
CA ASP A 127 14.20 3.66 -13.17
C ASP A 127 13.09 4.46 -12.48
N VAL A 128 12.74 4.09 -11.24
CA VAL A 128 11.74 4.79 -10.42
C VAL A 128 12.25 6.13 -9.90
N ALA A 129 13.57 6.35 -9.86
CA ALA A 129 14.15 7.66 -9.49
C ALA A 129 13.77 8.79 -10.46
N THR A 130 13.31 8.44 -11.67
CA THR A 130 12.75 9.39 -12.64
C THR A 130 11.31 9.80 -12.30
N ILE A 131 10.62 9.02 -11.48
CA ILE A 131 9.21 9.19 -11.10
C ILE A 131 9.10 9.81 -9.69
N THR A 132 9.98 9.42 -8.78
CA THR A 132 10.04 9.98 -7.42
C THR A 132 11.44 9.95 -6.84
N GLN A 133 11.76 10.92 -5.98
CA GLN A 133 13.02 10.96 -5.23
C GLN A 133 12.81 11.16 -3.72
N ASP A 134 11.56 11.09 -3.25
CA ASP A 134 11.26 11.17 -1.83
C ASP A 134 11.11 9.78 -1.20
N HIS A 135 11.07 9.76 0.13
CA HIS A 135 10.96 8.54 0.93
C HIS A 135 9.51 8.15 1.25
N GLN A 136 8.53 8.75 0.57
CA GLN A 136 7.10 8.54 0.83
C GLN A 136 6.52 7.35 0.04
N TRP A 137 7.34 6.69 -0.78
CA TRP A 137 6.99 5.45 -1.45
C TRP A 137 8.05 4.38 -1.12
N GLN A 138 7.69 3.46 -0.23
CA GLN A 138 8.59 2.43 0.28
C GLN A 138 8.19 1.03 -0.22
N THR A 139 9.16 0.11 -0.25
CA THR A 139 8.93 -1.26 -0.73
C THR A 139 9.48 -2.31 0.21
N PHE A 140 8.82 -3.47 0.32
CA PHE A 140 9.37 -4.66 0.97
C PHE A 140 9.30 -5.83 -0.02
N VAL A 141 10.43 -6.14 -0.65
CA VAL A 141 10.48 -7.02 -1.84
C VAL A 141 10.58 -8.49 -1.46
N PHE A 142 9.74 -9.32 -2.09
CA PHE A 142 9.78 -10.79 -1.98
C PHE A 142 10.40 -11.42 -3.23
N LEU A 143 9.96 -10.95 -4.40
CA LEU A 143 10.45 -11.34 -5.71
C LEU A 143 10.59 -10.10 -6.58
N GLY A 144 11.63 -10.04 -7.40
CA GLY A 144 11.84 -8.94 -8.35
C GLY A 144 13.30 -8.88 -8.78
N TYR A 145 13.62 -8.14 -9.83
CA TYR A 145 15.01 -7.88 -10.25
C TYR A 145 15.85 -9.16 -10.48
N GLY A 146 15.23 -10.29 -10.85
CA GLY A 146 15.92 -11.58 -10.99
C GLY A 146 16.36 -12.22 -9.67
N MET A 147 15.78 -11.82 -8.54
CA MET A 147 16.07 -12.38 -7.23
C MET A 147 14.80 -12.77 -6.45
N ARG A 148 14.99 -13.68 -5.50
CA ARG A 148 14.01 -14.06 -4.47
C ARG A 148 14.62 -13.74 -3.10
N ALA A 149 14.01 -12.81 -2.37
CA ALA A 149 14.46 -12.40 -1.05
C ALA A 149 14.06 -13.45 0.00
N GLN A 150 14.90 -14.48 0.17
CA GLN A 150 14.57 -15.64 0.99
C GLN A 150 14.28 -15.28 2.45
N ARG A 151 14.95 -14.27 3.01
CA ARG A 151 14.70 -13.84 4.40
C ARG A 151 13.36 -13.14 4.54
N ASN A 152 12.99 -12.31 3.55
CA ASN A 152 11.68 -11.65 3.51
C ASN A 152 10.54 -12.66 3.35
N LEU A 153 10.71 -13.66 2.48
CA LEU A 153 9.76 -14.76 2.32
C LEU A 153 9.63 -15.61 3.59
N ALA A 154 10.74 -15.95 4.24
CA ALA A 154 10.72 -16.68 5.51
C ALA A 154 10.04 -15.90 6.65
N ARG A 155 10.14 -14.57 6.63
CA ARG A 155 9.43 -13.69 7.57
C ARG A 155 7.94 -13.56 7.29
N CYS A 156 7.51 -13.77 6.04
CA CYS A 156 6.12 -13.65 5.60
C CYS A 156 5.63 -14.96 4.94
N PRO A 157 5.53 -16.07 5.71
CA PRO A 157 5.20 -17.39 5.17
C PRO A 157 3.81 -17.49 4.50
N ALA A 158 2.80 -16.78 5.00
CA ALA A 158 1.48 -16.72 4.37
C ALA A 158 1.55 -15.99 3.03
N THR A 159 2.32 -14.89 2.98
CA THR A 159 2.60 -14.19 1.72
C THR A 159 3.36 -15.08 0.75
N ALA A 160 4.41 -15.78 1.19
CA ALA A 160 5.17 -16.71 0.36
C ALA A 160 4.26 -17.79 -0.25
N LYS A 161 3.41 -18.41 0.58
CA LYS A 161 2.43 -19.41 0.12
C LYS A 161 1.46 -18.84 -0.91
N ALA A 162 0.91 -17.65 -0.67
CA ALA A 162 -0.04 -17.02 -1.59
C ALA A 162 0.58 -16.69 -2.96
N LEU A 163 1.89 -16.40 -2.98
CA LEU A 163 2.62 -16.09 -4.21
C LEU A 163 2.90 -17.34 -5.06
N ASP A 164 3.08 -18.51 -4.45
CA ASP A 164 3.39 -19.75 -5.18
C ASP A 164 2.25 -20.19 -6.12
N ASP A 165 1.01 -19.79 -5.82
CA ASP A 165 -0.18 -20.11 -6.63
C ASP A 165 -0.40 -19.16 -7.83
N ILE A 166 0.42 -18.11 -7.97
CA ILE A 166 0.26 -17.10 -9.03
C ILE A 166 0.94 -17.55 -10.33
N PRO A 167 0.20 -17.78 -11.43
CA PRO A 167 0.79 -18.22 -12.69
C PRO A 167 1.66 -17.14 -13.31
N GLY A 168 2.89 -17.48 -13.66
CA GLY A 168 3.82 -16.56 -14.33
C GLY A 168 4.24 -15.38 -13.47
N LEU A 169 4.26 -15.54 -12.14
CA LEU A 169 4.74 -14.53 -11.19
C LEU A 169 6.13 -14.00 -11.57
N ARG A 170 6.27 -12.67 -11.63
CA ARG A 170 7.53 -11.99 -11.98
C ARG A 170 8.07 -11.12 -10.85
N THR A 171 7.20 -10.33 -10.23
CA THR A 171 7.57 -9.38 -9.18
C THR A 171 6.52 -9.43 -8.08
N ALA A 172 6.94 -9.37 -6.82
CA ALA A 172 6.04 -9.26 -5.68
C ALA A 172 6.71 -8.46 -4.54
N PHE A 173 6.01 -7.45 -4.03
CA PHE A 173 6.45 -6.67 -2.88
C PHE A 173 5.28 -5.98 -2.17
N PHE A 174 5.45 -5.64 -0.89
CA PHE A 174 4.55 -4.67 -0.27
C PHE A 174 4.88 -3.27 -0.75
N SER A 175 3.91 -2.60 -1.37
CA SER A 175 4.02 -1.22 -1.85
C SER A 175 3.35 -0.29 -0.85
N ILE A 176 4.15 0.50 -0.15
CA ILE A 176 3.73 1.31 0.99
C ILE A 176 3.75 2.77 0.57
N LEU A 177 2.59 3.41 0.61
CA LEU A 177 2.42 4.78 0.16
C LEU A 177 2.00 5.66 1.33
N SER A 178 2.87 6.60 1.70
CA SER A 178 2.65 7.49 2.83
C SER A 178 1.49 8.47 2.60
N PRO A 179 0.98 9.09 3.67
CA PRO A 179 0.01 10.19 3.58
C PRO A 179 0.46 11.32 2.64
N GLY A 180 -0.48 11.90 1.90
CA GLY A 180 -0.25 13.01 0.97
C GLY A 180 0.54 12.67 -0.29
N LYS A 181 1.01 11.43 -0.46
CA LYS A 181 1.88 11.06 -1.59
C LYS A 181 1.11 11.02 -2.90
N LYS A 182 1.67 11.69 -3.92
CA LYS A 182 1.24 11.63 -5.31
C LYS A 182 2.35 11.00 -6.16
N ILE A 183 1.97 10.04 -6.98
CA ILE A 183 2.81 9.48 -8.04
C ILE A 183 2.29 10.09 -9.34
N PRO A 184 3.10 10.89 -10.05
CA PRO A 184 2.66 11.59 -11.25
C PRO A 184 2.28 10.62 -12.37
N LEU A 185 1.66 11.14 -13.41
CA LEU A 185 1.31 10.36 -14.60
C LEU A 185 2.55 9.73 -15.22
N HIS A 186 2.56 8.42 -15.34
CA HIS A 186 3.66 7.64 -15.88
C HIS A 186 3.14 6.36 -16.56
N ARG A 187 4.06 5.58 -17.14
CA ARG A 187 3.76 4.31 -17.79
C ARG A 187 4.75 3.25 -17.38
N GLY A 188 4.25 2.04 -17.26
CA GLY A 188 5.04 0.84 -17.16
C GLY A 188 5.88 0.63 -18.40
N PRO A 189 7.07 0.02 -18.27
CA PRO A 189 8.00 -0.15 -19.38
C PRO A 189 7.54 -1.22 -20.38
N TYR A 190 6.69 -2.17 -19.97
CA TYR A 190 6.42 -3.36 -20.76
C TYR A 190 5.04 -3.99 -20.51
N ASN A 191 4.23 -4.11 -21.56
CA ASN A 191 2.86 -4.66 -21.48
C ASN A 191 2.78 -6.20 -21.52
N GLY A 192 3.92 -6.91 -21.52
CA GLY A 192 3.96 -8.37 -21.44
C GLY A 192 3.73 -8.92 -20.03
N VAL A 193 3.61 -8.04 -19.04
CA VAL A 193 3.09 -8.35 -17.71
C VAL A 193 1.75 -7.64 -17.50
N LEU A 194 1.00 -8.12 -16.51
CA LEU A 194 -0.14 -7.43 -15.91
C LEU A 194 0.18 -7.20 -14.43
N ARG A 195 -0.40 -6.14 -13.88
CA ARG A 195 -0.21 -5.76 -12.48
C ARG A 195 -1.45 -6.05 -11.67
N LEU A 196 -1.26 -6.71 -10.54
CA LEU A 196 -2.25 -6.90 -9.51
C LEU A 196 -1.86 -6.09 -8.27
N HIS A 197 -2.83 -5.35 -7.72
CA HIS A 197 -2.76 -4.77 -6.38
C HIS A 197 -3.79 -5.43 -5.49
N LEU A 198 -3.37 -6.25 -4.52
CA LEU A 198 -4.21 -6.71 -3.42
C LEU A 198 -4.13 -5.69 -2.29
N ALA A 199 -5.25 -5.05 -1.94
CA ALA A 199 -5.26 -4.02 -0.90
C ALA A 199 -5.22 -4.64 0.51
N LEU A 200 -4.17 -4.35 1.26
CA LEU A 200 -3.94 -4.88 2.61
C LEU A 200 -4.25 -3.87 3.71
N LYS A 201 -3.90 -2.60 3.47
CA LYS A 201 -4.18 -1.47 4.36
C LYS A 201 -4.75 -0.33 3.52
N VAL A 202 -6.00 0.01 3.76
CA VAL A 202 -6.72 1.07 3.04
C VAL A 202 -7.10 2.17 4.03
N PRO A 203 -6.82 3.45 3.74
CA PRO A 203 -7.24 4.57 4.57
C PRO A 203 -8.75 4.57 4.84
N ARG A 204 -9.18 5.15 5.97
CA ARG A 204 -10.61 5.35 6.29
C ARG A 204 -11.28 6.23 5.23
N GLU A 205 -10.61 7.31 4.84
CA GLU A 205 -11.05 8.20 3.75
C GLU A 205 -10.67 7.67 2.37
N ARG A 206 -10.93 6.38 2.12
CA ARG A 206 -10.45 5.65 0.92
C ARG A 206 -10.77 6.35 -0.40
N GLU A 207 -11.87 7.09 -0.50
CA GLU A 207 -12.25 7.81 -1.73
C GLU A 207 -11.24 8.90 -2.14
N LYS A 208 -10.42 9.37 -1.19
CA LYS A 208 -9.27 10.28 -1.44
C LYS A 208 -7.97 9.53 -1.77
N CYS A 209 -7.99 8.20 -1.77
CA CYS A 209 -6.85 7.37 -2.15
C CYS A 209 -7.22 6.49 -3.36
N TRP A 210 -6.72 6.86 -4.53
CA TRP A 210 -7.14 6.29 -5.80
C TRP A 210 -5.96 6.12 -6.78
N ILE A 211 -6.15 5.22 -7.73
CA ILE A 211 -5.33 5.10 -8.93
C ILE A 211 -6.21 5.44 -10.13
N GLU A 212 -5.67 6.14 -11.11
CA GLU A 212 -6.33 6.40 -12.38
C GLU A 212 -5.49 5.76 -13.47
N ILE A 213 -6.10 4.91 -14.30
CA ILE A 213 -5.45 4.21 -15.41
C ILE A 213 -6.26 4.52 -16.67
N ASP A 214 -5.65 5.17 -17.66
CA ASP A 214 -6.31 5.56 -18.92
C ASP A 214 -7.63 6.32 -18.69
N GLY A 215 -7.62 7.26 -17.73
CA GLY A 215 -8.79 8.05 -17.34
C GLY A 215 -9.83 7.30 -16.49
N GLN A 216 -9.61 6.02 -16.18
CA GLN A 216 -10.49 5.23 -15.32
C GLN A 216 -9.98 5.23 -13.89
N ARG A 217 -10.75 5.81 -12.98
CA ARG A 217 -10.39 5.90 -11.56
C ARG A 217 -10.87 4.66 -10.80
N TYR A 218 -9.98 4.09 -10.01
CA TYR A 218 -10.22 2.98 -9.10
C TYR A 218 -9.83 3.36 -7.67
N VAL A 219 -10.74 3.04 -6.73
CA VAL A 219 -10.54 3.22 -5.29
C VAL A 219 -10.40 1.84 -4.66
N TRP A 220 -9.31 1.62 -3.93
CA TRP A 220 -9.05 0.32 -3.31
C TRP A 220 -10.14 -0.08 -2.30
N GLN A 221 -10.40 -1.38 -2.26
CA GLN A 221 -11.29 -2.02 -1.29
C GLN A 221 -10.46 -3.01 -0.48
N ALA A 222 -10.57 -2.94 0.84
CA ALA A 222 -9.79 -3.81 1.73
C ALA A 222 -9.98 -5.29 1.36
N ASN A 223 -8.88 -6.04 1.32
CA ASN A 223 -8.83 -7.47 0.97
C ASN A 223 -9.27 -7.82 -0.45
N ARG A 224 -9.42 -6.83 -1.35
CA ARG A 224 -9.74 -7.05 -2.76
C ARG A 224 -8.57 -6.70 -3.66
N ALA A 225 -8.44 -7.47 -4.73
CA ALA A 225 -7.48 -7.28 -5.78
C ALA A 225 -8.05 -6.39 -6.90
N VAL A 226 -7.17 -5.64 -7.55
CA VAL A 226 -7.44 -5.03 -8.85
C VAL A 226 -6.33 -5.43 -9.81
N ILE A 227 -6.71 -5.86 -11.01
CA ILE A 227 -5.77 -6.16 -12.09
C ILE A 227 -5.86 -5.07 -13.16
N PHE A 228 -4.71 -4.52 -13.54
CA PHE A 228 -4.61 -3.47 -14.55
C PHE A 228 -3.36 -3.62 -15.41
N ASP A 229 -3.37 -3.00 -16.59
CA ASP A 229 -2.21 -2.88 -17.46
C ASP A 229 -1.51 -1.56 -17.17
N ASP A 230 -0.37 -1.63 -16.48
CA ASP A 230 0.42 -0.45 -16.14
C ASP A 230 1.12 0.17 -17.37
N ALA A 231 1.12 -0.49 -18.54
CA ALA A 231 1.58 0.12 -19.77
C ALA A 231 0.62 1.20 -20.29
N TYR A 232 -0.60 1.33 -19.76
CA TYR A 232 -1.41 2.53 -19.92
C TYR A 232 -0.91 3.66 -19.03
N GLU A 233 -1.18 4.91 -19.42
CA GLU A 233 -0.86 6.05 -18.56
C GLU A 233 -1.64 5.95 -17.26
N HIS A 234 -0.92 6.06 -16.14
CA HIS A 234 -1.51 5.95 -14.83
C HIS A 234 -0.84 6.86 -13.80
N GLN A 235 -1.62 7.27 -12.82
CA GLN A 235 -1.19 8.10 -11.69
C GLN A 235 -1.86 7.61 -10.40
N VAL A 236 -1.21 7.85 -9.27
CA VAL A 236 -1.69 7.39 -7.96
C VAL A 236 -1.68 8.53 -6.98
N HIS A 237 -2.78 8.68 -6.24
CA HIS A 237 -2.90 9.67 -5.20
C HIS A 237 -3.26 8.99 -3.87
N ASN A 238 -2.58 9.41 -2.81
CA ASN A 238 -3.02 9.20 -1.44
C ASN A 238 -3.23 10.56 -0.78
N ASP A 239 -4.37 11.19 -1.04
CA ASP A 239 -4.74 12.50 -0.47
C ASP A 239 -5.35 12.36 0.95
N THR A 240 -4.97 11.30 1.68
CA THR A 240 -5.40 11.04 3.07
C THR A 240 -4.26 11.28 4.07
N ASP A 241 -4.59 11.23 5.36
CA ASP A 241 -3.66 11.27 6.48
C ASP A 241 -3.17 9.88 6.93
N GLU A 242 -3.58 8.80 6.24
CA GLU A 242 -3.23 7.42 6.56
C GLU A 242 -2.37 6.75 5.48
N THR A 243 -1.50 5.84 5.90
CA THR A 243 -0.69 5.03 4.98
C THR A 243 -1.54 4.00 4.25
N ARG A 244 -1.37 3.90 2.94
CA ARG A 244 -2.00 2.86 2.11
C ARG A 244 -0.97 1.79 1.73
N VAL A 245 -1.31 0.52 1.91
CA VAL A 245 -0.45 -0.60 1.54
C VAL A 245 -1.18 -1.61 0.66
N VAL A 246 -0.55 -1.98 -0.44
CA VAL A 246 -0.98 -3.09 -1.30
C VAL A 246 0.12 -4.14 -1.39
N LEU A 247 -0.25 -5.40 -1.54
CA LEU A 247 0.64 -6.39 -2.15
C LEU A 247 0.61 -6.13 -3.66
N PHE A 248 1.74 -5.64 -4.16
CA PHE A 248 1.99 -5.40 -5.57
C PHE A 248 2.50 -6.69 -6.18
N VAL A 249 1.90 -7.14 -7.28
CA VAL A 249 2.31 -8.32 -8.02
C VAL A 249 2.33 -8.02 -9.52
N ASP A 250 3.44 -8.29 -10.19
CA ASP A 250 3.46 -8.40 -11.65
C ASP A 250 3.50 -9.88 -12.04
N PHE A 251 2.66 -10.27 -12.99
CA PHE A 251 2.61 -11.63 -13.55
C PHE A 251 2.53 -11.59 -15.08
N GLU A 252 2.94 -12.67 -15.73
CA GLU A 252 2.90 -12.77 -17.19
C GLU A 252 1.51 -12.53 -17.76
N ARG A 253 1.41 -11.63 -18.75
CA ARG A 253 0.17 -11.47 -19.50
C ARG A 253 -0.15 -12.77 -20.26
N PRO A 254 -1.33 -13.38 -20.05
CA PRO A 254 -1.76 -14.54 -20.82
C PRO A 254 -1.90 -14.18 -22.31
N CYS A 255 -1.16 -14.88 -23.18
CA CYS A 255 -1.14 -14.67 -24.63
C CYS A 255 -1.26 -16.00 -25.39
N LYS A 256 -1.71 -15.95 -26.64
CA LYS A 256 -1.68 -17.10 -27.56
C LYS A 256 -0.24 -17.40 -28.02
N ALA A 257 0.07 -18.67 -28.28
CA ALA A 257 1.29 -19.03 -28.99
C ALA A 257 1.25 -18.50 -30.44
N PRO A 258 2.39 -18.09 -31.04
CA PRO A 258 3.74 -18.12 -30.48
C PRO A 258 4.09 -16.89 -29.61
N VAL A 259 3.21 -15.89 -29.50
CA VAL A 259 3.49 -14.63 -28.77
C VAL A 259 3.78 -14.88 -27.29
N SER A 260 3.12 -15.85 -26.66
CA SER A 260 3.44 -16.27 -25.29
C SER A 260 4.89 -16.74 -25.12
N TRP A 261 5.46 -17.42 -26.12
CA TRP A 261 6.85 -17.89 -26.07
C TRP A 261 7.83 -16.71 -26.21
N LEU A 262 7.54 -15.80 -27.14
CA LEU A 262 8.31 -14.56 -27.28
C LEU A 262 8.27 -13.72 -26.00
N ASN A 263 7.10 -13.57 -25.39
CA ASN A 263 6.95 -12.83 -24.14
C ASN A 263 7.78 -13.46 -23.01
N LYS A 264 7.70 -14.78 -22.85
CA LYS A 264 8.50 -15.52 -21.87
C LYS A 264 10.00 -15.34 -22.10
N LEU A 265 10.44 -15.37 -23.35
CA LEU A 265 11.83 -15.16 -23.73
C LEU A 265 12.30 -13.76 -23.35
N LEU A 266 11.55 -12.72 -23.72
CA LEU A 266 11.86 -11.32 -23.37
C LEU A 266 11.94 -11.12 -21.85
N LEU A 267 10.97 -11.66 -21.10
CA LEU A 267 10.95 -11.60 -19.65
C LEU A 267 12.07 -12.40 -18.97
N ALA A 268 12.56 -13.48 -19.60
CA ALA A 268 13.71 -14.24 -19.09
C ALA A 268 15.03 -13.46 -19.22
N PHE A 269 15.15 -12.60 -20.24
CA PHE A 269 16.34 -11.76 -20.45
C PHE A 269 16.27 -10.43 -19.70
N ALA A 270 15.08 -9.96 -19.30
CA ALA A 270 14.94 -8.69 -18.59
C ALA A 270 15.87 -8.56 -17.36
N PRO A 271 16.02 -9.55 -16.47
CA PRO A 271 16.93 -9.42 -15.33
C PRO A 271 18.42 -9.25 -15.68
N LEU A 272 18.81 -9.42 -16.94
CA LEU A 272 20.19 -9.19 -17.39
C LEU A 272 20.46 -7.73 -17.76
N THR A 273 19.45 -6.86 -17.76
CA THR A 273 19.69 -5.45 -18.05
C THR A 273 20.43 -4.77 -16.90
N PRO A 274 21.33 -3.80 -17.19
CA PRO A 274 22.09 -3.10 -16.16
C PRO A 274 21.23 -2.50 -15.05
N GLU A 275 20.05 -1.99 -15.40
CA GLU A 275 19.12 -1.33 -14.49
C GLU A 275 18.56 -2.34 -13.47
N LEU A 276 18.15 -3.53 -13.91
CA LEU A 276 17.63 -4.57 -13.03
C LEU A 276 18.74 -5.25 -12.23
N GLN A 277 19.95 -5.38 -12.79
CA GLN A 277 21.12 -5.86 -12.03
C GLN A 277 21.52 -4.89 -10.92
N GLN A 278 21.49 -3.58 -11.19
CA GLN A 278 21.73 -2.56 -10.17
C GLN A 278 20.66 -2.62 -9.08
N ALA A 279 19.39 -2.76 -9.45
CA ALA A 279 18.31 -2.86 -8.49
C ALA A 279 18.42 -4.10 -7.58
N LYS A 280 18.85 -5.23 -8.15
CA LYS A 280 19.20 -6.43 -7.39
C LYS A 280 20.32 -6.15 -6.38
N ALA A 281 21.43 -5.54 -6.81
CA ALA A 281 22.55 -5.24 -5.92
C ALA A 281 22.15 -4.29 -4.78
N ASN A 282 21.34 -3.27 -5.08
CA ASN A 282 20.80 -2.33 -4.09
C ASN A 282 19.92 -3.06 -3.06
N HIS A 283 19.05 -3.95 -3.54
CA HIS A 283 18.21 -4.74 -2.65
C HIS A 283 19.01 -5.70 -1.77
N GLU A 284 19.97 -6.44 -2.33
CA GLU A 284 20.82 -7.35 -1.55
C GLU A 284 21.62 -6.60 -0.48
N LYS A 285 22.08 -5.37 -0.79
CA LYS A 285 22.73 -4.50 0.19
C LYS A 285 21.76 -4.14 1.32
N TRP A 286 20.58 -3.62 0.97
CA TRP A 286 19.57 -3.27 1.96
C TRP A 286 19.16 -4.48 2.81
N GLU A 287 18.94 -5.65 2.23
CA GLU A 287 18.54 -6.86 2.94
C GLU A 287 19.63 -7.28 3.96
N ARG A 288 20.91 -7.23 3.58
CA ARG A 288 22.01 -7.49 4.51
C ARG A 288 21.97 -6.53 5.70
N ASP A 289 21.88 -5.22 5.44
CA ASP A 289 21.89 -4.18 6.48
C ASP A 289 20.63 -4.28 7.38
N TYR A 290 19.49 -4.59 6.79
CA TYR A 290 18.21 -4.74 7.48
C TYR A 290 18.21 -5.94 8.44
N TYR A 291 18.82 -7.07 8.08
CA TYR A 291 18.88 -8.24 8.95
C TYR A 291 20.13 -8.31 9.84
N ALA A 292 21.16 -7.49 9.59
CA ALA A 292 22.37 -7.43 10.42
C ALA A 292 22.14 -6.69 11.75
N THR A 293 21.30 -5.65 11.76
CA THR A 293 20.99 -4.90 12.98
C THR A 293 19.82 -5.57 13.73
N PRO A 294 20.03 -6.08 14.95
CA PRO A 294 18.94 -6.59 15.78
C PRO A 294 17.86 -5.51 15.90
N ALA A 295 16.59 -5.89 15.74
CA ALA A 295 15.50 -5.00 16.15
C ALA A 295 15.79 -4.61 17.60
N ALA A 296 15.95 -3.32 17.88
CA ALA A 296 16.26 -2.84 19.22
C ALA A 296 15.27 -3.51 20.17
N ALA A 297 15.80 -4.39 21.04
CA ALA A 297 15.01 -5.03 22.07
C ALA A 297 14.28 -3.90 22.79
N THR A 298 12.96 -3.94 22.80
CA THR A 298 12.14 -3.02 23.55
C THR A 298 12.52 -3.19 25.01
N SER A 299 13.47 -2.39 25.49
CA SER A 299 13.85 -2.31 26.89
C SER A 299 12.73 -1.57 27.62
N THR A 300 11.63 -2.28 27.86
CA THR A 300 10.73 -1.95 28.95
C THR A 300 11.39 -2.41 30.24
N THR A 301 12.28 -1.58 30.78
CA THR A 301 12.60 -1.60 32.21
C THR A 301 12.45 -0.19 32.75
N SER A 302 11.29 0.00 33.39
CA SER A 302 10.99 0.95 34.45
C SER A 302 12.20 1.59 35.13
N ALA A 303 12.33 2.91 35.01
CA ALA A 303 12.74 3.79 36.09
C ALA A 303 12.34 5.23 35.76
N MET A 304 11.20 5.67 36.29
CA MET A 304 10.97 7.11 36.47
C MET A 304 11.94 7.62 37.54
N PRO A 305 12.69 8.71 37.33
CA PRO A 305 13.11 9.55 38.43
C PRO A 305 11.90 10.38 38.86
N ALA A 306 11.51 10.23 40.12
CA ALA A 306 10.46 10.99 40.77
C ALA A 306 10.71 12.51 40.67
N ALA A 307 9.62 13.26 40.60
CA ALA A 307 9.59 14.72 40.69
C ALA A 307 10.23 15.21 42.00
N PRO A 308 10.84 16.42 42.01
CA PRO A 308 11.47 16.96 43.21
C PRO A 308 10.41 17.32 44.25
N SER A 309 10.48 16.68 45.42
CA SER A 309 9.69 17.05 46.59
C SER A 309 10.26 18.32 47.20
N HIS A 310 9.43 19.37 47.31
CA HIS A 310 9.67 20.48 48.21
C HIS A 310 9.77 19.95 49.66
N ALA A 311 10.97 19.96 50.22
CA ALA A 311 11.19 19.80 51.65
C ALA A 311 11.44 21.19 52.25
N ALA A 312 10.48 21.63 53.05
CA ALA A 312 10.64 22.76 53.96
C ALA A 312 11.65 22.39 55.05
N ALA A 313 12.57 23.31 55.36
CA ALA A 313 13.39 23.27 56.55
C ALA A 313 13.25 24.63 57.28
N PRO A 314 13.07 24.64 58.62
CA PRO A 314 12.94 25.86 59.40
C PRO A 314 14.31 26.36 59.83
N ASN A 315 14.57 27.68 59.73
CA ASN A 315 15.68 28.32 60.41
C ASN A 315 15.14 29.35 61.42
N SER A 316 15.58 29.18 62.67
CA SER A 316 15.33 29.99 63.84
C SER A 316 15.91 31.41 63.75
N PRO A 317 15.48 32.36 64.62
CA PRO A 317 15.64 33.79 64.41
C PRO A 317 16.90 34.37 65.05
N THR A 318 17.49 35.39 64.44
CA THR A 318 18.41 36.32 65.11
C THR A 318 18.12 37.76 64.69
N LEU A 319 18.12 38.63 65.70
CA LEU A 319 17.70 40.02 65.73
C LEU A 319 18.48 41.02 64.85
N ALA A 320 17.74 42.09 64.53
CA ALA A 320 18.12 43.51 64.46
C ALA A 320 19.04 44.01 63.32
N ARG A 321 18.49 44.92 62.49
CA ARG A 321 18.66 46.38 62.69
C ARG A 321 17.74 47.18 61.75
N ALA A 322 17.19 48.27 62.28
CA ALA A 322 16.38 49.27 61.60
C ALA A 322 17.24 50.21 60.74
N GLU A 323 16.64 50.75 59.67
CA GLU A 323 16.52 52.20 59.33
C GLU A 323 16.07 52.37 57.84
N PRO A 324 15.50 53.53 57.47
CA PRO A 324 14.27 53.63 56.68
C PRO A 324 14.48 54.29 55.31
N VAL A 325 13.55 54.08 54.35
CA VAL A 325 13.27 55.03 53.25
C VAL A 325 11.80 54.91 52.80
N THR A 326 11.06 55.97 53.12
CA THR A 326 9.95 56.66 52.41
C THR A 326 9.41 56.08 51.10
N ASP A 327 8.08 56.02 50.94
CA ASP A 327 7.36 56.94 50.04
C ASP A 327 5.86 56.98 50.34
N GLU A 328 5.33 58.20 50.41
CA GLU A 328 3.91 58.54 50.46
C GLU A 328 3.28 58.31 49.09
N ARG A 329 2.07 57.75 49.04
CA ARG A 329 0.98 58.33 48.25
C ARG A 329 -0.36 57.73 48.64
N ALA A 330 -1.09 58.53 49.39
CA ALA A 330 -2.51 58.42 49.61
C ALA A 330 -3.30 58.82 48.36
N HIS A 331 -4.52 58.31 48.31
CA HIS A 331 -5.59 58.63 47.38
C HIS A 331 -5.84 60.14 47.19
N GLY A 332 -6.14 60.51 45.95
CA GLY A 332 -6.71 61.77 45.50
C GLY A 332 -7.13 61.64 44.06
#